data_AF-A0A6A6WXW1-F1
#
_entry.id   AF-A0A6A6WXW1-F1
#
_cell.length_a   1.000
_cell.length_b   1.000
_cell.length_c   1.000
_cell.angle_alpha   90.00
_cell.angle_beta   90.00
_cell.angle_gamma   90.00
#
_symmetry.space_group_name_H-M   'P 1'
#
loop_
_entity.id
_entity.type
_entity.pdbx_description
1 polymer ?
#
loop_
_entity_poly.entity_id
_entity_poly.type
_entity_poly.pdbx_seq_one_letter_code
_entity_poly.pdbx_strand_id
1 'polypeptide(L)'
;MDNNTQNPDPMKQTGLLSLSLELRQQIYQYVLPEPGIRDTNSLNWRGAQDWKFTLVGEDKSTILRVSKQISSEALNVLYGANTFKVALHGDPNAQLSKIAPQNRKRVRRFQLILRPVDITYGKNPTRLDSQIWDPMLANLLELCIAAQEPPQAQGWYISQTFKQDMLRWRWWVAAVFLYLDFRVPEHLVFQMDVGNQEEAIKLVHRYITHGIRNVETRDGNFWFKRGMYAQMSRHWSEDYLAHSRGIARCFPQP
;
A
#
# COMPACT_ATOMS: atom_id res chain seq x y z
N MET A 1 -66.40 -15.41 -6.46
CA MET A 1 -65.13 -16.03 -6.92
C MET A 1 -64.08 -15.00 -6.63
N ASP A 2 -63.56 -15.03 -5.41
CA ASP A 2 -62.79 -13.92 -4.86
C ASP A 2 -61.31 -14.22 -5.14
N ASN A 3 -60.78 -13.49 -6.12
CA ASN A 3 -59.36 -13.52 -6.46
C ASN A 3 -58.57 -12.89 -5.31
N ASN A 4 -58.10 -13.76 -4.39
CA ASN A 4 -57.17 -13.41 -3.34
C ASN A 4 -55.77 -13.23 -3.95
N THR A 5 -55.51 -12.02 -4.46
CA THR A 5 -54.18 -11.59 -4.90
C THR A 5 -53.31 -11.40 -3.66
N GLN A 6 -52.76 -12.48 -3.12
CA GLN A 6 -51.67 -12.41 -2.16
C GLN A 6 -50.51 -11.69 -2.83
N ASN A 7 -50.29 -10.43 -2.45
CA ASN A 7 -49.04 -9.73 -2.71
C ASN A 7 -47.91 -10.64 -2.20
N PRO A 8 -46.90 -10.97 -3.04
CA PRO A 8 -45.77 -11.76 -2.56
C PRO A 8 -45.11 -10.97 -1.42
N ASP A 9 -45.08 -11.60 -0.25
CA ASP A 9 -44.38 -11.13 0.94
C ASP A 9 -42.99 -10.65 0.51
N PRO A 10 -42.56 -9.41 0.86
CA PRO A 10 -41.25 -8.91 0.43
C PRO A 10 -40.20 -9.93 0.84
N MET A 11 -39.56 -10.54 -0.17
CA MET A 11 -38.66 -11.69 -0.01
C MET A 11 -37.79 -11.53 1.24
N LYS A 12 -38.12 -12.32 2.27
CA LYS A 12 -37.40 -12.33 3.54
C LYS A 12 -35.96 -12.70 3.22
N GLN A 13 -35.04 -11.73 3.33
CA GLN A 13 -33.61 -11.97 3.12
C GLN A 13 -33.19 -13.10 4.06
N THR A 14 -32.54 -14.13 3.53
CA THR A 14 -32.04 -15.28 4.30
C THR A 14 -30.52 -15.38 4.20
N GLY A 15 -29.90 -16.09 5.15
CA GLY A 15 -28.46 -16.30 5.18
C GLY A 15 -27.66 -15.02 5.44
N LEU A 16 -26.51 -14.86 4.77
CA LEU A 16 -25.60 -13.72 5.02
C LEU A 16 -26.28 -12.35 4.86
N LEU A 17 -27.22 -12.23 3.91
CA LEU A 17 -27.91 -10.96 3.62
C LEU A 17 -28.92 -10.55 4.68
N SER A 18 -29.34 -11.46 5.58
CA SER A 18 -30.23 -11.10 6.70
C SER A 18 -29.49 -10.38 7.83
N LEU A 19 -28.15 -10.44 7.86
CA LEU A 19 -27.32 -9.71 8.83
C LEU A 19 -27.30 -8.22 8.50
N SER A 20 -26.98 -7.37 9.49
CA SER A 20 -26.71 -5.95 9.21
C SER A 20 -25.46 -5.78 8.34
N LEU A 21 -25.33 -4.63 7.66
CA LEU A 21 -24.18 -4.35 6.80
C LEU A 21 -22.85 -4.41 7.59
N GLU A 22 -22.85 -3.93 8.83
CA GLU A 22 -21.68 -3.89 9.71
C GLU A 22 -21.18 -5.31 10.02
N LEU A 23 -22.09 -6.23 10.35
CA LEU A 23 -21.74 -7.64 10.60
C LEU A 23 -21.22 -8.30 9.33
N ARG A 24 -21.83 -8.02 8.17
CA ARG A 24 -21.31 -8.51 6.88
C ARG A 24 -19.91 -7.97 6.60
N GLN A 25 -19.63 -6.69 6.87
CA GLN A 25 -18.31 -6.10 6.70
C GLN A 25 -17.26 -6.74 7.61
N GLN A 26 -17.60 -7.05 8.87
CA GLN A 26 -16.70 -7.80 9.77
C GLN A 26 -16.39 -9.20 9.23
N ILE A 27 -17.40 -9.90 8.69
CA ILE A 27 -17.20 -11.20 8.03
C ILE A 27 -16.28 -11.03 6.81
N TYR A 28 -16.52 -10.02 5.97
CA TYR A 28 -15.67 -9.74 4.81
C TYR A 28 -14.22 -9.49 5.21
N GLN A 29 -13.96 -8.71 6.27
CA GLN A 29 -12.60 -8.47 6.78
C GLN A 29 -11.90 -9.75 7.23
N TYR A 30 -12.65 -10.72 7.76
CA TYR A 30 -12.08 -12.00 8.20
C TYR A 30 -11.75 -12.94 7.02
N VAL A 31 -12.58 -12.96 5.99
CA VAL A 31 -12.43 -13.91 4.87
C VAL A 31 -11.59 -13.37 3.72
N LEU A 32 -11.60 -12.05 3.50
CA LEU A 32 -10.82 -11.42 2.46
C LEU A 32 -9.36 -11.26 2.93
N PRO A 33 -8.38 -11.46 2.05
CA PRO A 33 -6.99 -11.20 2.38
C PRO A 33 -6.79 -9.72 2.67
N GLU A 34 -5.90 -9.43 3.63
CA GLU A 34 -5.27 -8.12 3.68
C GLU A 34 -4.41 -7.97 2.40
N PRO A 35 -4.62 -6.94 1.55
CA PRO A 35 -3.78 -6.62 0.42
C PRO A 35 -2.45 -6.07 0.94
N GLY A 36 -1.59 -6.96 1.40
CA GLY A 36 -0.17 -6.66 1.53
C GLY A 36 0.49 -6.84 0.17
N ILE A 37 0.95 -5.76 -0.46
CA ILE A 37 1.98 -5.89 -1.50
C ILE A 37 3.27 -6.12 -0.73
N ARG A 38 3.72 -7.38 -0.72
CA ARG A 38 5.01 -7.74 -0.13
C ARG A 38 6.10 -7.51 -1.16
N ASP A 39 7.21 -6.97 -0.66
CA ASP A 39 8.45 -6.72 -1.36
C ASP A 39 8.89 -7.94 -2.19
N THR A 40 9.00 -7.77 -3.52
CA THR A 40 9.42 -8.83 -4.45
C THR A 40 10.93 -8.83 -4.72
N ASN A 41 11.70 -7.88 -4.16
CA ASN A 41 13.08 -7.64 -4.58
C ASN A 41 14.12 -8.02 -3.52
N SER A 42 13.94 -9.16 -2.83
CA SER A 42 15.09 -9.83 -2.22
C SER A 42 15.80 -10.64 -3.31
N LEU A 43 17.03 -10.23 -3.65
CA LEU A 43 17.91 -10.72 -4.73
C LEU A 43 18.24 -12.24 -4.71
N ASN A 44 17.54 -13.07 -3.94
CA ASN A 44 17.75 -14.53 -3.84
C ASN A 44 16.56 -15.40 -4.27
N TRP A 45 15.51 -14.85 -4.88
CA TRP A 45 14.34 -15.66 -5.26
C TRP A 45 14.35 -16.13 -6.72
N ARG A 46 15.06 -17.23 -6.98
CA ARG A 46 14.71 -18.13 -8.10
C ARG A 46 13.46 -18.93 -7.68
N GLY A 47 12.27 -18.34 -7.81
CA GLY A 47 11.02 -19.10 -7.57
C GLY A 47 9.71 -18.35 -7.29
N ALA A 48 9.63 -17.02 -7.35
CA ALA A 48 8.38 -16.29 -7.00
C ALA A 48 7.87 -15.49 -8.20
N GLN A 49 7.21 -16.19 -9.12
CA GLN A 49 6.29 -15.58 -10.06
C GLN A 49 4.89 -15.34 -9.46
N ASP A 50 4.69 -15.44 -8.15
CA ASP A 50 3.36 -15.32 -7.56
C ASP A 50 3.04 -13.90 -7.09
N TRP A 51 2.77 -13.05 -8.07
CA TRP A 51 1.89 -11.89 -7.94
C TRP A 51 0.45 -12.34 -7.80
N LYS A 52 0.14 -13.21 -6.83
CA LYS A 52 -1.26 -13.41 -6.51
C LYS A 52 -1.65 -12.28 -5.56
N PHE A 53 -2.76 -11.61 -5.87
CA PHE A 53 -3.76 -11.46 -4.81
C PHE A 53 -3.99 -12.89 -4.33
N THR A 54 -3.15 -13.41 -3.44
CA THR A 54 -3.46 -14.64 -2.74
C THR A 54 -4.51 -14.17 -1.74
N LEU A 55 -5.74 -14.05 -2.24
CA LEU A 55 -6.86 -14.80 -1.69
C LEU A 55 -6.25 -16.19 -1.43
N VAL A 56 -5.63 -16.35 -0.26
CA VAL A 56 -4.87 -17.55 0.10
C VAL A 56 -5.86 -18.71 0.00
N GLY A 57 -5.76 -19.50 -1.06
CA GLY A 57 -6.68 -20.59 -1.39
C GLY A 57 -7.72 -20.20 -2.44
N GLU A 58 -7.96 -21.09 -3.40
CA GLU A 58 -9.05 -21.02 -4.39
C GLU A 58 -10.42 -20.70 -3.73
N ASP A 59 -10.55 -20.95 -2.42
CA ASP A 59 -11.73 -20.68 -1.59
C ASP A 59 -11.92 -19.23 -1.13
N LYS A 60 -10.90 -18.37 -1.00
CA LYS A 60 -11.07 -17.05 -0.35
C LYS A 60 -11.75 -15.98 -1.22
N SER A 61 -11.89 -16.25 -2.52
CA SER A 61 -12.63 -15.38 -3.46
C SER A 61 -14.05 -15.84 -3.74
N THR A 62 -14.45 -17.00 -3.20
CA THR A 62 -15.79 -17.55 -3.40
C THR A 62 -16.87 -16.57 -2.99
N ILE A 63 -16.64 -15.80 -1.91
CA ILE A 63 -17.59 -14.78 -1.44
C ILE A 63 -17.88 -13.70 -2.50
N LEU A 64 -16.92 -13.38 -3.37
CA LEU A 64 -17.10 -12.41 -4.46
C LEU A 64 -18.00 -12.93 -5.59
N ARG A 65 -18.27 -14.25 -5.62
CA ARG A 65 -19.09 -14.91 -6.64
C ARG A 65 -20.52 -15.22 -6.18
N VAL A 66 -20.84 -15.04 -4.89
CA VAL A 66 -22.14 -15.45 -4.32
C VAL A 66 -23.30 -14.60 -4.86
N SER A 67 -23.18 -13.27 -4.81
CA SER A 67 -24.19 -12.36 -5.35
C SER A 67 -23.60 -11.01 -5.73
N LYS A 68 -24.29 -10.24 -6.58
CA LYS A 68 -23.86 -8.88 -6.97
C LYS A 68 -23.73 -7.96 -5.76
N GLN A 69 -24.65 -8.07 -4.79
CA GLN A 69 -24.61 -7.26 -3.57
C GLN A 69 -23.39 -7.63 -2.72
N ILE A 70 -23.21 -8.91 -2.40
CA ILE A 70 -22.09 -9.40 -1.58
C ILE A 70 -20.76 -9.04 -2.25
N SER A 71 -20.65 -9.24 -3.57
CA SER A 71 -19.47 -8.87 -4.33
C SER A 71 -19.14 -7.38 -4.21
N SER A 72 -20.14 -6.50 -4.40
CA SER A 72 -19.94 -5.05 -4.28
C SER A 72 -19.52 -4.62 -2.88
N GLU A 73 -20.15 -5.18 -1.83
CA GLU A 73 -19.82 -4.89 -0.44
C GLU A 73 -18.42 -5.41 -0.07
N ALA A 74 -18.09 -6.65 -0.47
CA ALA A 74 -16.79 -7.27 -0.23
C ALA A 74 -15.67 -6.53 -0.97
N LEU A 75 -15.88 -6.05 -2.20
CA LEU A 75 -14.91 -5.22 -2.91
C LEU A 75 -14.68 -3.87 -2.20
N ASN A 76 -15.70 -3.29 -1.56
CA ASN A 76 -15.51 -2.09 -0.74
C ASN A 76 -14.61 -2.36 0.46
N VAL A 77 -14.73 -3.53 1.09
CA VAL A 77 -13.83 -3.93 2.17
C VAL A 77 -12.43 -4.20 1.62
N LEU A 78 -12.31 -5.01 0.56
CA LEU A 78 -11.02 -5.41 -0.03
C LEU A 78 -10.16 -4.20 -0.42
N TYR A 79 -10.75 -3.19 -1.07
CA TYR A 79 -10.01 -2.03 -1.56
C TYR A 79 -10.07 -0.83 -0.62
N GLY A 80 -11.20 -0.63 0.08
CA GLY A 80 -11.45 0.57 0.86
C GLY A 80 -11.13 0.45 2.35
N ALA A 81 -11.20 -0.75 2.93
CA ALA A 81 -10.85 -0.97 4.33
C ALA A 81 -9.37 -1.35 4.52
N ASN A 82 -8.66 -1.63 3.45
CA ASN A 82 -7.29 -2.12 3.52
C ASN A 82 -6.25 -1.08 3.08
N THR A 83 -5.01 -1.26 3.57
CA THR A 83 -3.85 -0.44 3.19
C THR A 83 -3.01 -1.14 2.14
N PHE A 84 -2.88 -0.51 0.97
CA PHE A 84 -2.02 -0.95 -0.10
C PHE A 84 -0.59 -0.46 0.15
N LYS A 85 0.33 -1.37 0.44
CA LYS A 85 1.75 -1.02 0.49
C LYS A 85 2.27 -0.93 -0.94
N VAL A 86 3.14 0.00 -1.31
CA VAL A 86 3.68 0.04 -2.68
C VAL A 86 5.15 0.43 -2.63
N ALA A 87 6.01 -0.48 -3.06
CA ALA A 87 7.42 -0.21 -3.28
C ALA A 87 7.61 0.55 -4.60
N LEU A 88 8.09 1.80 -4.52
CA LEU A 88 8.38 2.59 -5.72
C LEU A 88 9.71 2.19 -6.38
N HIS A 89 10.50 1.35 -5.71
CA HIS A 89 11.71 0.74 -6.22
C HIS A 89 11.45 -0.55 -7.05
N GLY A 90 10.27 -0.70 -7.60
CA GLY A 90 9.97 -1.74 -8.58
C GLY A 90 9.33 -1.13 -9.82
N ASP A 91 8.47 -1.90 -10.47
CA ASP A 91 7.51 -1.39 -11.44
C ASP A 91 6.12 -1.31 -10.78
N PRO A 92 5.83 -0.25 -10.00
CA PRO A 92 4.56 -0.12 -9.32
C PRO A 92 3.41 0.07 -10.31
N ASN A 93 3.67 0.54 -11.54
CA ASN A 93 2.64 0.64 -12.57
C ASN A 93 2.22 -0.75 -13.03
N ALA A 94 3.16 -1.65 -13.32
CA ALA A 94 2.83 -3.05 -13.65
C ALA A 94 2.17 -3.80 -12.48
N GLN A 95 2.49 -3.44 -11.25
CA GLN A 95 1.82 -4.03 -10.07
C GLN A 95 0.38 -3.53 -9.93
N LEU A 96 0.16 -2.22 -10.03
CA LEU A 96 -1.15 -1.59 -9.82
C LEU A 96 -2.06 -1.70 -11.04
N SER A 97 -1.53 -1.90 -12.24
CA SER A 97 -2.31 -2.12 -13.47
C SER A 97 -3.21 -3.36 -13.39
N LYS A 98 -2.81 -4.34 -12.56
CA LYS A 98 -3.57 -5.56 -12.25
C LYS A 98 -4.88 -5.28 -11.51
N ILE A 99 -5.01 -4.12 -10.86
CA ILE A 99 -6.29 -3.67 -10.30
C ILE A 99 -7.16 -3.19 -11.46
N ALA A 100 -8.30 -3.84 -11.63
CA ALA A 100 -9.28 -3.48 -12.66
C ALA A 100 -9.63 -1.98 -12.56
N PRO A 101 -9.72 -1.24 -13.67
CA PRO A 101 -9.93 0.22 -13.66
C PRO A 101 -11.09 0.67 -12.77
N GLN A 102 -12.22 -0.05 -12.79
CA GLN A 102 -13.40 0.24 -11.97
C GLN A 102 -13.19 0.08 -10.46
N ASN A 103 -12.17 -0.68 -10.04
CA ASN A 103 -11.83 -0.94 -8.64
C ASN A 103 -10.74 -0.01 -8.11
N ARG A 104 -9.95 0.64 -8.97
CA ARG A 104 -8.91 1.60 -8.56
C ARG A 104 -9.50 2.73 -7.70
N LYS A 105 -10.66 3.26 -8.10
CA LYS A 105 -11.40 4.27 -7.33
C LYS A 105 -11.93 3.82 -5.97
N ARG A 106 -11.81 2.52 -5.62
CA ARG A 106 -12.20 1.98 -4.31
C ARG A 106 -11.03 1.97 -3.32
N VAL A 107 -9.79 2.17 -3.79
CA VAL A 107 -8.61 2.25 -2.92
C VAL A 107 -8.73 3.48 -2.02
N ARG A 108 -8.50 3.31 -0.73
CA ARG A 108 -8.60 4.40 0.27
C ARG A 108 -7.33 4.62 1.07
N ARG A 109 -6.41 3.66 1.13
CA ARG A 109 -5.22 3.78 1.98
C ARG A 109 -3.98 3.28 1.27
N PHE A 110 -2.92 4.09 1.27
CA PHE A 110 -1.61 3.73 0.74
C PHE A 110 -0.52 3.83 1.80
N GLN A 111 0.46 2.94 1.69
CA GLN A 111 1.77 3.07 2.30
C GLN A 111 2.84 2.97 1.22
N LEU A 112 3.43 4.10 0.83
CA LEU A 112 4.46 4.16 -0.21
C LEU A 112 5.85 3.97 0.40
N ILE A 113 6.69 3.19 -0.27
CA ILE A 113 8.03 2.82 0.18
C ILE A 113 9.05 3.33 -0.84
N LEU A 114 9.75 4.40 -0.47
CA LEU A 114 10.76 5.08 -1.27
C LEU A 114 12.14 4.64 -0.76
N ARG A 115 12.51 3.42 -1.12
CA ARG A 115 13.81 2.84 -0.75
C ARG A 115 14.75 2.85 -1.96
N PRO A 116 16.01 3.25 -1.79
CA PRO A 116 17.00 3.17 -2.84
C PRO A 116 17.45 1.72 -2.96
N VAL A 117 16.84 0.98 -3.89
CA VAL A 117 17.23 -0.40 -4.22
C VAL A 117 17.50 -0.48 -5.72
N ASP A 118 18.62 -1.10 -6.10
CA ASP A 118 19.03 -1.42 -7.46
C ASP A 118 19.06 -0.24 -8.47
N ILE A 119 18.15 -0.26 -9.44
CA ILE A 119 18.15 0.56 -10.67
C ILE A 119 17.09 1.67 -10.67
N THR A 120 16.38 1.82 -9.56
CA THR A 120 15.00 2.35 -9.53
C THR A 120 14.88 3.85 -9.54
N TYR A 121 15.92 4.51 -9.05
CA TYR A 121 16.18 5.93 -9.18
C TYR A 121 17.39 6.18 -10.11
N GLY A 122 17.69 5.18 -10.96
CA GLY A 122 18.78 5.16 -11.92
C GLY A 122 18.48 5.96 -13.20
N LYS A 123 18.87 5.42 -14.37
CA LYS A 123 18.76 6.14 -15.66
C LYS A 123 17.32 6.50 -16.04
N ASN A 124 16.35 5.66 -15.66
CA ASN A 124 14.93 5.85 -15.93
C ASN A 124 14.16 5.76 -14.62
N PRO A 125 14.05 6.84 -13.84
CA PRO A 125 13.29 6.80 -12.60
C PRO A 125 11.84 6.42 -12.87
N THR A 126 11.29 5.59 -12.00
CA THR A 126 9.90 5.16 -12.07
C THR A 126 8.98 6.37 -12.13
N ARG A 127 8.20 6.48 -13.21
CA ARG A 127 7.16 7.51 -13.37
C ARG A 127 5.84 6.96 -12.87
N LEU A 128 5.12 7.74 -12.08
CA LEU A 128 3.76 7.38 -11.65
C LEU A 128 2.81 7.64 -12.83
N ASP A 129 2.29 6.57 -13.45
CA ASP A 129 1.36 6.67 -14.58
C ASP A 129 0.01 7.25 -14.13
N SER A 130 -0.35 8.42 -14.63
CA SER A 130 -1.58 9.11 -14.26
C SER A 130 -2.85 8.29 -14.49
N GLN A 131 -2.89 7.41 -15.50
CA GLN A 131 -4.06 6.55 -15.77
C GLN A 131 -4.25 5.46 -14.70
N ILE A 132 -3.19 5.13 -13.97
CA ILE A 132 -3.20 4.15 -12.90
C ILE A 132 -3.39 4.87 -11.56
N TRP A 133 -2.56 5.87 -11.29
CA TRP A 133 -2.45 6.52 -9.99
C TRP A 133 -3.56 7.52 -9.69
N ASP A 134 -3.92 8.40 -10.64
CA ASP A 134 -4.89 9.48 -10.39
C ASP A 134 -6.23 8.94 -9.83
N PRO A 135 -6.84 7.85 -10.37
CA PRO A 135 -8.08 7.31 -9.82
C PRO A 135 -7.98 6.78 -8.38
N MET A 136 -6.80 6.29 -7.98
CA MET A 136 -6.56 5.77 -6.64
C MET A 136 -6.27 6.88 -5.64
N LEU A 137 -5.52 7.90 -6.06
CA LEU A 137 -5.17 9.06 -5.22
C LEU A 137 -6.36 9.99 -4.97
N ALA A 138 -7.26 10.14 -5.95
CA ALA A 138 -8.39 11.07 -5.87
C ALA A 138 -9.36 10.81 -4.70
N ASN A 139 -9.42 9.57 -4.18
CA ASN A 139 -10.32 9.20 -3.09
C ASN A 139 -9.58 8.72 -1.84
N LEU A 140 -8.29 9.05 -1.72
CA LEU A 140 -7.45 8.53 -0.66
C LEU A 140 -7.84 9.14 0.70
N LEU A 141 -8.04 8.28 1.70
CA LEU A 141 -8.29 8.64 3.10
C LEU A 141 -7.02 8.62 3.94
N GLU A 142 -6.01 7.85 3.52
CA GLU A 142 -4.76 7.72 4.25
C GLU A 142 -3.58 7.54 3.29
N LEU A 143 -2.57 8.38 3.47
CA LEU A 143 -1.29 8.24 2.78
C LEU A 143 -0.17 8.24 3.81
N CYS A 144 0.49 7.09 3.92
CA CYS A 144 1.76 6.98 4.61
C CYS A 144 2.88 6.85 3.59
N ILE A 145 4.01 7.52 3.84
CA ILE A 145 5.20 7.43 3.02
C ILE A 145 6.38 7.15 3.93
N ALA A 146 7.08 6.06 3.65
CA ALA A 146 8.36 5.76 4.26
C ALA A 146 9.47 5.98 3.23
N ALA A 147 10.36 6.94 3.49
CA ALA A 147 11.43 7.30 2.58
C ALA A 147 12.79 7.14 3.23
N GLN A 148 13.66 6.36 2.60
CA GLN A 148 15.01 6.07 3.08
C GLN A 148 16.04 6.69 2.11
N GLU A 149 17.00 7.43 2.63
CA GLU A 149 18.21 7.89 1.97
C GLU A 149 19.13 6.71 1.63
N PRO A 150 19.93 6.81 0.55
CA PRO A 150 20.97 5.82 0.27
C PRO A 150 21.91 5.71 1.48
N PRO A 151 22.14 4.50 2.04
CA PRO A 151 23.04 4.35 3.19
C PRO A 151 24.52 4.38 2.79
N GLN A 152 24.82 4.10 1.53
CA GLN A 152 26.17 4.08 0.95
C GLN A 152 26.08 4.16 -0.57
N ALA A 153 27.24 4.32 -1.24
CA ALA A 153 27.32 4.26 -2.70
C ALA A 153 26.84 2.89 -3.20
N GLN A 154 25.93 2.87 -4.17
CA GLN A 154 25.31 1.65 -4.68
C GLN A 154 26.14 0.94 -5.75
N GLY A 155 27.30 1.47 -6.17
CA GLY A 155 28.49 0.79 -6.73
C GLY A 155 28.37 -0.17 -7.93
N TRP A 156 27.19 -0.71 -8.21
CA TRP A 156 27.01 -1.91 -9.00
C TRP A 156 26.69 -1.59 -10.45
N TYR A 157 25.98 -0.49 -10.78
CA TYR A 157 25.59 -0.24 -12.18
C TYR A 157 25.45 1.21 -12.67
N ILE A 158 25.32 2.25 -11.83
CA ILE A 158 24.90 3.58 -12.33
C ILE A 158 25.67 4.75 -11.71
N SER A 159 26.06 4.68 -10.46
CA SER A 159 26.73 5.75 -9.70
C SER A 159 28.12 5.30 -9.28
N GLN A 160 29.12 6.13 -9.55
CA GLN A 160 30.49 5.84 -9.12
C GLN A 160 30.75 6.35 -7.70
N THR A 161 29.89 7.26 -7.18
CA THR A 161 30.08 7.89 -5.88
C THR A 161 28.76 8.04 -5.12
N PHE A 162 28.85 8.05 -3.80
CA PHE A 162 27.72 8.32 -2.90
C PHE A 162 27.02 9.65 -3.21
N LYS A 163 27.79 10.69 -3.54
CA LYS A 163 27.25 12.00 -3.90
C LYS A 163 26.34 11.93 -5.13
N GLN A 164 26.72 11.15 -6.15
CA GLN A 164 25.89 10.95 -7.34
C GLN A 164 24.61 10.17 -7.02
N ASP A 165 24.68 9.15 -6.17
CA ASP A 165 23.50 8.42 -5.70
C ASP A 165 22.53 9.32 -4.96
N MET A 166 23.05 10.09 -4.01
CA MET A 166 22.24 11.01 -3.22
C MET A 166 21.56 12.04 -4.12
N LEU A 167 22.26 12.60 -5.11
CA LEU A 167 21.65 13.50 -6.09
C LEU A 167 20.52 12.83 -6.86
N ARG A 168 20.73 11.63 -7.43
CA ARG A 168 19.67 10.95 -8.17
C ARG A 168 18.46 10.60 -7.31
N TRP A 169 18.73 10.11 -6.10
CA TRP A 169 17.68 9.84 -5.12
C TRP A 169 16.88 11.10 -4.81
N ARG A 170 17.53 12.25 -4.57
CA ARG A 170 16.84 13.54 -4.35
C ARG A 170 15.93 13.91 -5.51
N TRP A 171 16.40 13.78 -6.74
CA TRP A 171 15.60 14.11 -7.93
C TRP A 171 14.40 13.19 -8.09
N TRP A 172 14.58 11.89 -7.86
CA TRP A 172 13.50 10.91 -7.92
C TRP A 172 12.45 11.15 -6.83
N VAL A 173 12.87 11.30 -5.56
CA VAL A 173 11.97 11.57 -4.43
C VAL A 173 11.23 12.90 -4.63
N ALA A 174 11.93 13.94 -5.09
CA ALA A 174 11.30 15.23 -5.41
C ALA A 174 10.19 15.08 -6.46
N ALA A 175 10.44 14.32 -7.54
CA ALA A 175 9.43 14.08 -8.57
C ALA A 175 8.20 13.34 -8.02
N VAL A 176 8.41 12.36 -7.14
CA VAL A 176 7.31 11.65 -6.46
C VAL A 176 6.53 12.60 -5.56
N PHE A 177 7.21 13.39 -4.72
CA PHE A 177 6.55 14.33 -3.80
C PHE A 177 5.75 15.40 -4.54
N LEU A 178 6.32 16.01 -5.58
CA LEU A 178 5.60 16.97 -6.41
C LEU A 178 4.33 16.39 -7.03
N TYR A 179 4.41 15.15 -7.54
CA TYR A 179 3.25 14.48 -8.11
C TYR A 179 2.18 14.19 -7.05
N LEU A 180 2.59 13.70 -5.87
CA LEU A 180 1.65 13.39 -4.79
C LEU A 180 1.02 14.66 -4.22
N ASP A 181 1.80 15.71 -3.95
CA ASP A 181 1.31 17.00 -3.48
C ASP A 181 0.25 17.57 -4.44
N PHE A 182 0.44 17.40 -5.74
CA PHE A 182 -0.51 17.89 -6.75
C PHE A 182 -1.78 17.03 -6.90
N ARG A 183 -1.72 15.74 -6.54
CA ARG A 183 -2.80 14.76 -6.85
C ARG A 183 -3.60 14.29 -5.65
N VAL A 184 -3.03 14.42 -4.46
CA VAL A 184 -3.68 14.02 -3.21
C VAL A 184 -4.70 15.09 -2.80
N PRO A 185 -5.85 14.73 -2.19
CA PRO A 185 -6.82 15.71 -1.72
C PRO A 185 -6.22 16.68 -0.68
N GLU A 186 -6.58 17.97 -0.77
CA GLU A 186 -6.03 19.03 0.08
C GLU A 186 -6.17 18.80 1.60
N HIS A 187 -7.23 18.10 2.00
CA HIS A 187 -7.50 17.80 3.40
C HIS A 187 -6.68 16.62 3.94
N LEU A 188 -5.97 15.88 3.08
CA LEU A 188 -5.21 14.71 3.50
C LEU A 188 -3.89 15.13 4.15
N VAL A 189 -3.66 14.63 5.36
CA VAL A 189 -2.37 14.80 6.04
C VAL A 189 -1.42 13.69 5.60
N PHE A 190 -0.26 14.07 5.06
CA PHE A 190 0.81 13.17 4.72
C PHE A 190 1.45 12.59 5.98
N GLN A 191 1.37 11.29 6.16
CA GLN A 191 2.07 10.60 7.25
C GLN A 191 3.47 10.21 6.76
N MET A 192 4.51 10.81 7.33
CA MET A 192 5.88 10.68 6.87
C MET A 192 6.72 9.90 7.88
N ASP A 193 7.36 8.83 7.41
CA ASP A 193 8.35 8.08 8.16
C ASP A 193 9.70 8.14 7.44
N VAL A 194 10.48 9.15 7.80
CA VAL A 194 11.81 9.41 7.25
C VAL A 194 12.92 9.06 8.23
N GLY A 195 12.58 8.40 9.35
CA GLY A 195 13.50 8.21 10.46
C GLY A 195 14.02 9.55 10.99
N ASN A 196 15.35 9.69 11.06
CA ASN A 196 16.06 10.93 11.40
C ASN A 196 17.00 11.36 10.26
N GLN A 197 16.57 11.13 9.03
CA GLN A 197 17.41 11.31 7.85
C GLN A 197 17.27 12.74 7.32
N GLU A 198 18.34 13.52 7.46
CA GLU A 198 18.32 14.98 7.31
C GLU A 198 17.90 15.45 5.92
N GLU A 199 18.35 14.78 4.86
CA GLU A 199 18.02 15.13 3.48
C GLU A 199 16.59 14.71 3.13
N ALA A 200 16.11 13.57 3.64
CA ALA A 200 14.71 13.19 3.51
C ALA A 200 13.78 14.21 4.16
N ILE A 201 14.10 14.66 5.37
CA ILE A 201 13.36 15.71 6.08
C ILE A 201 13.33 17.00 5.25
N LYS A 202 14.48 17.46 4.74
CA LYS A 202 14.57 18.66 3.89
C LYS A 202 13.70 18.54 2.64
N LEU A 203 13.70 17.39 1.97
CA LEU A 203 12.89 17.18 0.75
C LEU A 203 11.39 17.20 1.07
N VAL A 204 10.96 16.56 2.15
CA VAL A 204 9.56 16.55 2.58
C VAL A 204 9.06 17.98 2.76
N HIS A 205 9.75 18.79 3.57
CA HIS A 205 9.35 20.18 3.82
C HIS A 205 9.47 21.09 2.60
N ARG A 206 10.30 20.73 1.62
CA ARG A 206 10.46 21.51 0.39
C ARG A 206 9.36 21.27 -0.63
N TYR A 207 8.86 20.04 -0.74
CA TYR A 207 7.99 19.63 -1.84
C TYR A 207 6.55 19.30 -1.43
N ILE A 208 6.30 19.03 -0.16
CA ILE A 208 4.96 18.81 0.36
C ILE A 208 4.49 20.08 1.04
N THR A 209 3.46 20.69 0.47
CA THR A 209 2.81 21.90 0.98
C THR A 209 1.63 21.57 1.89
N HIS A 210 1.09 20.36 1.75
CA HIS A 210 0.00 19.83 2.57
C HIS A 210 0.43 19.59 4.01
N GLY A 211 -0.55 19.33 4.89
CA GLY A 211 -0.27 18.97 6.27
C GLY A 211 0.63 17.73 6.35
N ILE A 212 1.71 17.81 7.14
CA ILE A 212 2.64 16.71 7.37
C ILE A 212 2.52 16.25 8.82
N ARG A 213 2.49 14.93 9.02
CA ARG A 213 2.59 14.29 10.33
C ARG A 213 3.72 13.29 10.32
N ASN A 214 4.72 13.50 11.16
CA ASN A 214 5.78 12.53 11.34
C ASN A 214 5.24 11.32 12.10
N VAL A 215 5.55 10.12 11.60
CA VAL A 215 5.09 8.86 12.17
C VAL A 215 6.21 7.84 12.17
N GLU A 216 6.09 6.85 13.05
CA GLU A 216 6.89 5.64 12.95
C GLU A 216 6.02 4.50 12.42
N THR A 217 6.45 3.94 11.30
CA THR A 217 5.86 2.73 10.73
C THR A 217 6.66 1.53 11.16
N ARG A 218 5.99 0.38 11.21
CA ARG A 218 6.67 -0.89 11.46
C ARG A 218 7.74 -1.20 10.41
N ASP A 219 7.43 -0.96 9.14
CA ASP A 219 8.39 -1.24 8.06
C ASP A 219 9.57 -0.25 8.11
N GLY A 220 9.30 1.02 8.44
CA GLY A 220 10.35 1.99 8.72
C GLY A 220 11.19 1.61 9.93
N ASN A 221 10.60 1.10 11.02
CA ASN A 221 11.37 0.60 12.16
C ASN A 221 12.32 -0.53 11.76
N PHE A 222 11.91 -1.39 10.84
CA PHE A 222 12.77 -2.41 10.26
C PHE A 222 13.89 -1.81 9.40
N TRP A 223 13.59 -0.91 8.46
CA TRP A 223 14.60 -0.36 7.54
C TRP A 223 15.57 0.63 8.19
N PHE A 224 15.07 1.46 9.11
CA PHE A 224 15.85 2.41 9.90
C PHE A 224 16.50 1.76 11.12
N LYS A 225 16.29 0.45 11.34
CA LYS A 225 16.83 -0.31 12.47
C LYS A 225 16.50 0.33 13.82
N ARG A 226 15.21 0.67 14.04
CA ARG A 226 14.68 1.25 15.28
C ARG A 226 14.04 0.17 16.17
N GLY A 227 14.04 0.41 17.48
CA GLY A 227 13.38 -0.45 18.47
C GLY A 227 13.91 -1.89 18.46
N MET A 228 13.00 -2.87 18.54
CA MET A 228 13.35 -4.29 18.55
C MET A 228 14.13 -4.75 17.30
N TYR A 229 13.94 -4.07 16.17
CA TYR A 229 14.62 -4.39 14.91
C TYR A 229 16.07 -3.92 14.86
N ALA A 230 16.48 -3.00 15.75
CA ALA A 230 17.88 -2.60 15.93
C ALA A 230 18.76 -3.79 16.38
N GLN A 231 18.19 -4.69 17.19
CA GLN A 231 18.90 -5.83 17.79
C GLN A 231 18.87 -7.06 16.89
N MET A 232 17.76 -7.30 16.18
CA MET A 232 17.58 -8.48 15.32
C MET A 232 18.34 -8.40 13.99
N SER A 233 18.83 -7.23 13.57
CA SER A 233 19.51 -7.05 12.27
C SER A 233 20.87 -7.76 12.13
N ARG A 234 21.27 -8.60 13.09
CA ARG A 234 22.46 -9.45 13.02
C ARG A 234 22.17 -10.88 12.55
N HIS A 235 20.91 -11.34 12.60
CA HIS A 235 20.54 -12.72 12.24
C HIS A 235 19.35 -12.71 11.28
N TRP A 236 19.66 -12.69 9.99
CA TRP A 236 18.68 -12.68 8.91
C TRP A 236 18.43 -14.13 8.46
N SER A 237 17.34 -14.78 8.89
CA SER A 237 16.84 -15.93 8.09
C SER A 237 15.37 -16.34 8.22
N GLU A 238 14.68 -16.37 9.37
CA GLU A 238 13.45 -17.22 9.42
C GLU A 238 12.14 -16.62 9.98
N ASP A 239 12.15 -15.52 10.74
CA ASP A 239 10.91 -15.03 11.40
C ASP A 239 9.99 -14.13 10.55
N TYR A 240 10.28 -13.99 9.25
CA TYR A 240 9.62 -13.05 8.34
C TYR A 240 8.11 -13.34 8.12
N LEU A 241 7.68 -14.59 8.32
CA LEU A 241 6.33 -15.03 7.96
C LEU A 241 5.32 -14.90 9.10
N ALA A 242 5.72 -15.12 10.36
CA ALA A 242 4.78 -15.23 11.48
C ALA A 242 4.18 -13.89 11.94
N HIS A 243 4.92 -12.79 11.80
CA HIS A 243 4.56 -11.54 12.47
C HIS A 243 3.79 -10.54 11.61
N SER A 244 3.51 -10.84 10.34
CA SER A 244 2.98 -9.87 9.35
C SER A 244 1.49 -9.50 9.49
N ARG A 245 0.78 -9.99 10.51
CA ARG A 245 -0.66 -9.76 10.76
C ARG A 245 -0.99 -8.49 11.56
N GLY A 246 -0.04 -7.58 11.69
CA GLY A 246 -0.22 -6.36 12.45
C GLY A 246 -0.64 -5.23 11.53
N ILE A 247 -1.78 -4.60 11.84
CA ILE A 247 -2.22 -3.32 11.27
C ILE A 247 -0.99 -2.40 11.23
N ALA A 248 -0.65 -1.90 10.04
CA ALA A 248 0.34 -0.85 9.87
C ALA A 248 -0.23 0.42 10.52
N ARG A 249 -0.19 0.49 11.86
CA ARG A 249 -0.49 1.72 12.58
C ARG A 249 0.78 2.54 12.52
N CYS A 250 0.69 3.66 11.81
CA CYS A 250 1.61 4.75 11.99
C CYS A 250 1.46 5.26 13.42
N PHE A 251 2.48 5.08 14.24
CA PHE A 251 2.45 5.58 15.60
C PHE A 251 2.86 7.05 15.55
N PRO A 252 2.02 7.98 16.06
CA PRO A 252 2.45 9.36 16.22
C PRO A 252 3.64 9.40 17.19
N GLN A 253 4.67 10.18 16.85
CA GLN A 253 5.73 10.47 17.81
C GLN A 253 5.20 11.38 18.93
N PRO A 254 5.65 11.18 20.19
CA PRO A 254 5.24 12.01 21.33
C PRO A 254 5.72 13.47 21.20
#